data_AF-A0A0E0FU45-F1
#
_entry.id   AF-A0A0E0FU45-F1
#
_cell.length_a   1.000
_cell.length_b   1.000
_cell.length_c   1.000
_cell.angle_alpha   90.00
_cell.angle_beta   90.00
_cell.angle_gamma   90.00
#
_symmetry.space_group_name_H-M   'P 1'
#
loop_
_entity.id
_entity.type
_entity.pdbx_description
1 polymer ?
#
loop_
_entity_poly.entity_id
_entity_poly.type
_entity_poly.pdbx_seq_one_letter_code
_entity_poly.pdbx_strand_id
1 'polypeptide(L)'
;MADGGGGEEGSASALRGSARRRGAVQPAGLDADELLTLMHGSDPVKVELNRLENEVRDKDRELGDAHAEIKALRLSERAREKAVEELTAEYEKLDEKLKLTESLLESKNLELKKTNDEKKAAMAAQFAAEATLRRVHAAQKDDDMPPIEAILAPLEAELKLARQEIAKLQDDNRALDRLTKQKEAALLEAERTVEIALAKAAMVDDMQNKNQELMKQIEICQEENKILDRLHRQKVAEVEKLSQTVRELEEAVLAGGAAANAVRDYQRKVQEMNEERKILDRELARAKVTANRVAVVVANEWKDANDKVMPVKQWLEERRFLQGEMQQLRDKLAIAERTARSEAQLKEKYQLRLKVLEDGLRGPPSGSSRPTEGKSIGNGPSRRLSLGGADNMSKISPNGMLARRSPSFNSRSSLSTSSSLVIKHAKGTSRSFDGGTRSLDRGKVLGNGPHLLNRSTDAVRDCETTDDWKAANTEEKGSEATNSSSTDTVSGVLYDMLQKEVISLRKACHEKDQSLKDKDDAIEMLAKKVDTLTKAMEVEAKKMRREVAAMEKEVAAMRLDKDQENKAKRPGNFKGPGTTSQAPHGSTINS
;
A
#
# COMPACT_ATOMS: atom_id res chain seq x y z
N MET A 1 21.27 -31.18 41.12
CA MET A 1 22.41 -30.30 41.43
C MET A 1 22.86 -29.70 40.11
N ALA A 2 22.80 -28.43 39.78
CA ALA A 2 22.36 -27.16 40.37
C ALA A 2 21.87 -26.33 39.15
N ASP A 3 20.67 -25.76 39.14
CA ASP A 3 20.21 -24.47 39.68
C ASP A 3 20.64 -23.21 38.87
N GLY A 4 19.65 -22.33 38.66
CA GLY A 4 19.73 -20.97 38.07
C GLY A 4 19.35 -20.90 36.57
N GLY A 5 18.35 -20.15 36.08
CA GLY A 5 17.49 -19.12 36.66
C GLY A 5 17.38 -17.90 35.70
N GLY A 6 16.15 -17.47 35.37
CA GLY A 6 15.82 -16.18 34.70
C GLY A 6 15.83 -16.22 33.16
N GLY A 7 14.89 -15.65 32.40
CA GLY A 7 13.91 -14.60 32.70
C GLY A 7 14.04 -13.48 31.65
N GLU A 8 13.09 -13.45 30.71
CA GLU A 8 12.50 -12.29 30.00
C GLU A 8 13.32 -11.31 29.14
N GLU A 9 12.70 -11.01 27.97
CA GLU A 9 12.71 -9.77 27.17
C GLU A 9 14.05 -9.29 26.56
N GLY A 10 14.15 -8.69 25.39
CA GLY A 10 13.20 -8.02 24.51
C GLY A 10 14.05 -7.05 23.66
N SER A 11 14.27 -7.37 22.38
CA SER A 11 14.97 -6.48 21.45
C SER A 11 14.02 -5.36 21.01
N ALA A 12 14.30 -4.13 21.42
CA ALA A 12 13.71 -2.92 20.85
C ALA A 12 14.81 -2.11 20.13
N SER A 13 14.89 -2.28 18.80
CA SER A 13 15.65 -1.39 17.93
C SER A 13 14.79 -0.18 17.56
N ALA A 14 15.36 0.99 17.82
CA ALA A 14 14.83 2.30 17.49
C ALA A 14 14.80 2.52 15.97
N LEU A 15 13.67 2.99 15.45
CA LEU A 15 13.60 3.70 14.17
C LEU A 15 12.74 4.95 14.32
N ARG A 16 13.46 6.07 14.33
CA ARG A 16 13.00 7.45 14.13
C ARG A 16 12.24 7.56 12.80
N GLY A 17 10.98 7.97 12.85
CA GLY A 17 10.17 8.40 11.71
C GLY A 17 9.72 9.84 11.88
N SER A 18 10.20 10.72 11.00
CA SER A 18 10.02 12.17 10.98
C SER A 18 8.58 12.60 10.65
N ALA A 19 7.92 13.32 11.55
CA ALA A 19 6.64 13.98 11.29
C ALA A 19 6.87 15.38 10.69
N ARG A 20 6.63 15.52 9.38
CA ARG A 20 6.45 16.82 8.71
C ARG A 20 5.18 17.49 9.26
N ARG A 21 5.35 18.60 9.97
CA ARG A 21 4.28 19.58 10.21
C ARG A 21 3.78 20.10 8.87
N ARG A 22 2.48 19.99 8.60
CA ARG A 22 1.77 20.79 7.59
C ARG A 22 0.82 21.72 8.33
N GLY A 23 0.99 23.01 8.09
CA GLY A 23 0.33 24.10 8.80
C GLY A 23 -1.16 24.19 8.51
N ALA A 24 -1.86 24.82 9.46
CA ALA A 24 -3.25 25.23 9.34
C ALA A 24 -3.41 26.24 8.19
N VAL A 25 -4.33 25.96 7.28
CA VAL A 25 -4.83 26.91 6.29
C VAL A 25 -6.27 27.25 6.70
N GLN A 26 -6.53 28.53 6.99
CA GLN A 26 -7.88 29.05 7.12
C GLN A 26 -8.65 28.88 5.80
N PRO A 27 -9.96 28.59 5.81
CA PRO A 27 -10.78 28.72 4.62
C PRO A 27 -11.17 30.19 4.42
N ALA A 28 -10.67 30.78 3.34
CA ALA A 28 -11.16 32.04 2.79
C ALA A 28 -12.34 31.77 1.84
N GLY A 29 -13.40 32.56 1.97
CA GLY A 29 -14.42 32.81 0.94
C GLY A 29 -15.43 31.69 0.69
N LEU A 30 -16.62 31.80 1.27
CA LEU A 30 -17.79 31.02 0.87
C LEU A 30 -18.36 31.66 -0.42
N ASP A 31 -18.37 30.89 -1.51
CA ASP A 31 -18.94 31.29 -2.80
C ASP A 31 -20.46 31.48 -2.70
N ALA A 32 -21.01 32.37 -3.52
CA ALA A 32 -22.43 32.73 -3.53
C ALA A 32 -23.38 31.52 -3.78
N ASP A 33 -22.86 30.42 -4.32
CA ASP A 33 -23.60 29.17 -4.53
C ASP A 33 -23.85 28.36 -3.23
N GLU A 34 -23.02 28.54 -2.19
CA GLU A 34 -23.27 27.96 -0.86
C GLU A 34 -24.37 28.69 -0.10
N LEU A 35 -24.50 30.01 -0.29
CA LEU A 35 -25.56 30.82 0.33
C LEU A 35 -26.94 30.46 -0.23
N LEU A 36 -27.03 30.14 -1.54
CA LEU A 36 -28.28 29.72 -2.16
C LEU A 36 -28.70 28.30 -1.71
N THR A 37 -27.73 27.42 -1.46
CA THR A 37 -27.93 26.05 -0.95
C THR A 37 -28.33 26.03 0.54
N LEU A 38 -28.02 27.09 1.30
CA LEU A 38 -28.43 27.24 2.70
C LEU A 38 -29.85 27.79 2.85
N MET A 39 -30.31 28.58 1.87
CA MET A 39 -31.61 29.28 1.90
C MET A 39 -32.76 28.50 1.25
N HIS A 40 -32.46 27.59 0.33
CA HIS A 40 -33.40 26.62 -0.21
C HIS A 40 -32.92 25.25 0.25
N GLY A 41 -33.78 24.50 0.95
CA GLY A 41 -33.45 23.18 1.49
C GLY A 41 -32.57 22.39 0.53
N SER A 42 -31.48 21.84 1.07
CA SER A 42 -30.40 21.17 0.35
C SER A 42 -30.91 20.45 -0.89
N ASP A 43 -30.31 20.70 -2.07
CA ASP A 43 -30.68 20.05 -3.32
C ASP A 43 -30.87 18.54 -3.06
N PRO A 44 -32.09 18.00 -3.21
CA PRO A 44 -32.39 16.62 -2.84
C PRO A 44 -31.50 15.63 -3.61
N VAL A 45 -31.07 16.01 -4.82
CA VAL A 45 -30.14 15.20 -5.62
C VAL A 45 -28.75 15.17 -4.97
N LYS A 46 -28.26 16.32 -4.47
CA LYS A 46 -26.96 16.41 -3.78
C LYS A 46 -26.97 15.69 -2.44
N VAL A 47 -28.08 15.70 -1.71
CA VAL A 47 -28.22 14.94 -0.45
C VAL A 47 -28.22 13.44 -0.73
N GLU A 48 -29.00 12.99 -1.73
CA GLU A 48 -29.04 11.57 -2.09
C GLU A 48 -27.70 11.09 -2.67
N LEU A 49 -26.99 11.93 -3.44
CA LEU A 49 -25.65 11.63 -3.92
C LEU A 49 -24.66 11.44 -2.76
N ASN A 50 -24.69 12.32 -1.76
CA ASN A 50 -23.86 12.16 -0.56
C ASN A 50 -24.25 10.91 0.26
N ARG A 51 -25.55 10.58 0.33
CA ARG A 51 -26.03 9.35 0.97
C ARG A 51 -25.47 8.11 0.26
N LEU A 52 -25.58 8.05 -1.06
CA LEU A 52 -25.07 6.97 -1.89
C LEU A 52 -23.54 6.89 -1.86
N GLU A 53 -22.82 8.01 -1.85
CA GLU A 53 -21.36 8.03 -1.71
C GLU A 53 -20.88 7.52 -0.35
N ASN A 54 -21.63 7.82 0.72
CA ASN A 54 -21.36 7.24 2.04
C ASN A 54 -21.70 5.75 2.05
N GLU A 55 -22.83 5.35 1.46
CA GLU A 55 -23.24 3.95 1.35
C GLU A 55 -22.21 3.12 0.55
N VAL A 56 -21.66 3.65 -0.55
CA VAL A 56 -20.57 3.02 -1.29
C VAL A 56 -19.30 2.90 -0.45
N ARG A 57 -18.91 3.96 0.28
CA ARG A 57 -17.75 3.91 1.18
C ARG A 57 -17.94 2.91 2.32
N ASP A 58 -19.15 2.78 2.85
CA ASP A 58 -19.48 1.81 3.89
C ASP A 58 -19.44 0.39 3.32
N LYS A 59 -19.99 0.18 2.11
CA LYS A 59 -19.90 -1.10 1.39
C LYS A 59 -18.47 -1.50 1.03
N ASP A 60 -17.61 -0.53 0.68
CA ASP A 60 -16.18 -0.78 0.42
C ASP A 60 -15.46 -1.19 1.71
N ARG A 61 -15.83 -0.63 2.87
CA ARG A 61 -15.30 -1.08 4.18
C ARG A 61 -15.79 -2.47 4.54
N GLU A 62 -17.10 -2.73 4.42
CA GLU A 62 -17.69 -4.06 4.66
C GLU A 62 -17.05 -5.13 3.75
N LEU A 63 -16.80 -4.79 2.48
CA LEU A 63 -16.11 -5.67 1.54
C LEU A 63 -14.67 -5.91 1.98
N GLY A 64 -13.96 -4.88 2.46
CA GLY A 64 -12.61 -5.02 3.04
C GLY A 64 -12.58 -5.95 4.24
N ASP A 65 -13.53 -5.79 5.17
CA ASP A 65 -13.67 -6.62 6.37
C ASP A 65 -14.00 -8.09 6.01
N ALA A 66 -14.93 -8.31 5.08
CA ALA A 66 -15.24 -9.65 4.58
C ALA A 66 -14.03 -10.33 3.91
N HIS A 67 -13.21 -9.58 3.15
CA HIS A 67 -11.97 -10.12 2.58
C HIS A 67 -10.94 -10.49 3.67
N ALA A 68 -10.84 -9.69 4.72
CA ALA A 68 -9.99 -9.99 5.87
C ALA A 68 -10.47 -11.24 6.63
N GLU A 69 -11.78 -11.38 6.83
CA GLU A 69 -12.41 -12.55 7.44
C GLU A 69 -12.20 -13.81 6.60
N ILE A 70 -12.43 -13.76 5.28
CA ILE A 70 -12.15 -14.89 4.37
C ILE A 70 -10.68 -15.31 4.47
N LYS A 71 -9.75 -14.35 4.58
CA LYS A 71 -8.32 -14.64 4.73
C LYS A 71 -8.01 -15.31 6.08
N ALA A 72 -8.63 -14.84 7.16
CA ALA A 72 -8.49 -15.43 8.49
C ALA A 72 -9.07 -16.86 8.54
N LEU A 73 -10.26 -17.07 7.97
CA LEU A 73 -10.90 -18.38 7.88
C LEU A 73 -10.06 -19.37 7.07
N ARG A 74 -9.47 -18.96 5.94
CA ARG A 74 -8.55 -19.81 5.16
C ARG A 74 -7.30 -20.21 5.94
N LEU A 75 -6.76 -19.35 6.79
CA LEU A 75 -5.63 -19.69 7.65
C LEU A 75 -6.05 -20.66 8.77
N SER A 76 -7.21 -20.44 9.38
CA SER A 76 -7.79 -21.36 10.37
C SER A 76 -8.09 -22.73 9.75
N GLU A 77 -8.63 -22.77 8.54
CA GLU A 77 -8.90 -23.98 7.77
C GLU A 77 -7.62 -24.78 7.53
N ARG A 78 -6.55 -24.14 7.06
CA ARG A 78 -5.24 -24.82 6.92
C ARG A 78 -4.68 -25.35 8.22
N ALA A 79 -4.85 -24.63 9.33
CA ALA A 79 -4.40 -25.10 10.63
C ALA A 79 -5.18 -26.35 11.06
N ARG A 80 -6.49 -26.40 10.76
CA ARG A 80 -7.36 -27.54 11.02
C ARG A 80 -7.04 -28.73 10.12
N GLU A 81 -6.81 -28.49 8.83
CA GLU A 81 -6.36 -29.52 7.87
C GLU A 81 -5.05 -30.16 8.35
N LYS A 82 -4.09 -29.35 8.78
CA LYS A 82 -2.82 -29.86 9.33
C LYS A 82 -3.03 -30.72 10.59
N ALA A 83 -3.90 -30.30 11.50
CA ALA A 83 -4.23 -31.10 12.69
C ALA A 83 -4.91 -32.43 12.31
N VAL A 84 -5.74 -32.44 11.26
CA VAL A 84 -6.36 -33.67 10.73
C VAL A 84 -5.32 -34.58 10.09
N GLU A 85 -4.37 -34.04 9.32
CA GLU A 85 -3.25 -34.81 8.75
C GLU A 85 -2.40 -35.46 9.86
N GLU A 86 -2.06 -34.71 10.92
CA GLU A 86 -1.31 -35.21 12.08
C GLU A 86 -2.06 -36.34 12.80
N LEU A 87 -3.36 -36.16 13.09
CA LEU A 87 -4.19 -37.20 13.72
C LEU A 87 -4.36 -38.42 12.82
N THR A 88 -4.45 -38.23 11.51
CA THR A 88 -4.56 -39.34 10.54
C THR A 88 -3.27 -40.16 10.53
N ALA A 89 -2.11 -39.51 10.54
CA ALA A 89 -0.82 -40.20 10.62
C ALA A 89 -0.62 -40.95 11.95
N GLU A 90 -1.12 -40.40 13.07
CA GLU A 90 -1.12 -41.12 14.36
C GLU A 90 -2.07 -42.32 14.35
N TYR A 91 -3.26 -42.19 13.75
CA TYR A 91 -4.20 -43.27 13.58
C TYR A 91 -3.62 -44.42 12.74
N GLU A 92 -2.99 -44.12 11.60
CA GLU A 92 -2.33 -45.12 10.76
C GLU A 92 -1.24 -45.89 11.51
N LYS A 93 -0.41 -45.20 12.31
CA LYS A 93 0.60 -45.85 13.16
C LYS A 93 -0.01 -46.77 14.22
N LEU A 94 -1.16 -46.40 14.79
CA LEU A 94 -1.86 -47.23 15.78
C LEU A 94 -2.52 -48.44 15.11
N ASP A 95 -3.09 -48.26 13.92
CA ASP A 95 -3.68 -49.34 13.12
C ASP A 95 -2.62 -50.37 12.70
N GLU A 96 -1.44 -49.92 12.26
CA GLU A 96 -0.30 -50.82 11.97
C GLU A 96 0.15 -51.60 13.21
N LYS A 97 0.25 -50.94 14.37
CA LYS A 97 0.57 -51.61 15.63
C LYS A 97 -0.49 -52.64 16.00
N LEU A 98 -1.77 -52.31 15.83
CA LEU A 98 -2.88 -53.23 16.08
C LEU A 98 -2.76 -54.47 15.20
N LYS A 99 -2.61 -54.31 13.88
CA LYS A 99 -2.41 -55.41 12.91
C LYS A 99 -1.22 -56.30 13.28
N LEU A 100 -0.10 -55.71 13.69
CA LEU A 100 1.05 -56.47 14.17
C LEU A 100 0.72 -57.28 15.43
N THR A 101 0.03 -56.69 16.41
CA THR A 101 -0.38 -57.42 17.62
C THR A 101 -1.40 -58.52 17.35
N GLU A 102 -2.33 -58.31 16.41
CA GLU A 102 -3.31 -59.31 15.98
C GLU A 102 -2.61 -60.50 15.30
N SER A 103 -1.68 -60.25 14.38
CA SER A 103 -0.91 -61.30 13.73
C SER A 103 -0.04 -62.11 14.71
N LEU A 104 0.52 -61.45 15.72
CA LEU A 104 1.28 -62.10 16.79
C LEU A 104 0.37 -63.01 17.64
N LEU A 105 -0.82 -62.53 17.98
CA LEU A 105 -1.83 -63.31 18.71
C LEU A 105 -2.32 -64.53 17.91
N GLU A 106 -2.55 -64.35 16.61
CA GLU A 106 -2.95 -65.44 15.71
C GLU A 106 -1.86 -66.51 15.60
N SER A 107 -0.60 -66.08 15.44
CA SER A 107 0.58 -66.98 15.45
C SER A 107 0.68 -67.77 16.76
N LYS A 108 0.53 -67.11 17.91
CA LYS A 108 0.54 -67.76 19.23
C LYS A 108 -0.61 -68.75 19.41
N ASN A 109 -1.80 -68.44 18.89
CA ASN A 109 -2.93 -69.37 18.92
C ASN A 109 -2.69 -70.61 18.04
N LEU A 110 -2.04 -70.46 16.89
CA LEU A 110 -1.64 -71.59 16.05
C LEU A 110 -0.59 -72.47 16.74
N GLU A 111 0.38 -71.86 17.41
CA GLU A 111 1.40 -72.55 18.21
C GLU A 111 0.76 -73.35 19.37
N LEU A 112 -0.22 -72.76 20.07
CA LEU A 112 -0.98 -73.45 21.12
C LEU A 112 -1.79 -74.64 20.58
N LYS A 113 -2.42 -74.52 19.41
CA LYS A 113 -3.11 -75.65 18.77
C LYS A 113 -2.14 -76.77 18.42
N LYS A 114 -1.01 -76.43 17.80
CA LYS A 114 0.03 -77.39 17.41
C LYS A 114 0.58 -78.15 18.61
N THR A 115 0.97 -77.46 19.67
CA THR A 115 1.47 -78.09 20.91
C THR A 115 0.42 -78.96 21.60
N ASN A 116 -0.86 -78.57 21.55
CA ASN A 116 -1.95 -79.38 22.09
C ASN A 116 -2.19 -80.66 21.28
N ASP A 117 -2.10 -80.61 19.96
CA ASP A 117 -2.25 -81.78 19.10
C ASP A 117 -1.02 -82.70 19.20
N GLU A 118 0.19 -82.15 19.31
CA GLU A 118 1.41 -82.90 19.64
C GLU A 118 1.30 -83.60 20.98
N LYS A 119 0.75 -82.93 22.01
CA LYS A 119 0.50 -83.56 23.33
C LYS A 119 -0.46 -84.74 23.22
N LYS A 120 -1.56 -84.61 22.46
CA LYS A 120 -2.50 -85.72 22.23
C LYS A 120 -1.83 -86.87 21.48
N ALA A 121 -1.06 -86.57 20.45
CA ALA A 121 -0.31 -87.57 19.68
C ALA A 121 0.72 -88.28 20.55
N ALA A 122 1.44 -87.55 21.42
CA ALA A 122 2.38 -88.11 22.37
C ALA A 122 1.70 -89.04 23.39
N MET A 123 0.55 -88.65 23.93
CA MET A 123 -0.22 -89.54 24.81
C MET A 123 -0.73 -90.79 24.09
N ALA A 124 -1.20 -90.66 22.84
CA ALA A 124 -1.60 -91.82 22.04
C ALA A 124 -0.42 -92.76 21.74
N ALA A 125 0.75 -92.20 21.39
CA ALA A 125 1.98 -92.96 21.17
C ALA A 125 2.45 -93.67 22.45
N GLN A 126 2.32 -93.01 23.61
CA GLN A 126 2.60 -93.61 24.92
C GLN A 126 1.71 -94.84 25.17
N PHE A 127 0.39 -94.71 25.01
CA PHE A 127 -0.53 -95.85 25.17
C PHE A 127 -0.24 -96.97 24.15
N ALA A 128 0.11 -96.63 22.90
CA ALA A 128 0.46 -97.60 21.88
C ALA A 128 1.77 -98.35 22.20
N ALA A 129 2.79 -97.66 22.71
CA ALA A 129 4.05 -98.25 23.16
C ALA A 129 3.81 -99.20 24.34
N GLU A 130 3.00 -98.79 25.32
CA GLU A 130 2.65 -99.60 26.49
C GLU A 130 1.88 -100.87 26.10
N ALA A 131 0.97 -100.79 25.12
CA ALA A 131 0.26 -101.94 24.58
C ALA A 131 1.17 -102.87 23.76
N THR A 132 2.20 -102.33 23.11
CA THR A 132 3.17 -103.11 22.34
C THR A 132 4.12 -103.84 23.28
N LEU A 133 4.59 -103.19 24.36
CA LEU A 133 5.36 -103.84 25.43
C LEU A 133 4.59 -105.00 26.05
N ARG A 134 3.30 -104.82 26.36
CA ARG A 134 2.45 -105.91 26.87
C ARG A 134 2.32 -107.07 25.86
N ARG A 135 2.22 -106.78 24.56
CA ARG A 135 2.15 -107.81 23.49
C ARG A 135 3.47 -108.55 23.28
N VAL A 136 4.60 -107.84 23.28
CA VAL A 136 5.94 -108.45 23.14
C VAL A 136 6.27 -109.34 24.34
N HIS A 137 5.94 -108.89 25.55
CA HIS A 137 6.07 -109.72 26.76
C HIS A 137 5.18 -110.98 26.73
N ALA A 138 4.06 -110.96 26.01
CA ALA A 138 3.17 -112.11 25.85
C ALA A 138 3.55 -113.03 24.67
N ALA A 139 4.19 -112.48 23.62
CA ALA A 139 4.61 -113.22 22.42
C ALA A 139 6.01 -113.87 22.56
N GLN A 140 6.70 -113.66 23.68
CA GLN A 140 7.95 -114.34 24.03
C GLN A 140 7.73 -115.77 24.58
N LYS A 141 6.83 -116.54 23.94
CA LYS A 141 6.81 -117.99 24.05
C LYS A 141 6.54 -118.60 22.67
N ASP A 142 7.44 -119.52 22.32
CA ASP A 142 7.44 -120.50 21.24
C ASP A 142 8.26 -120.18 19.98
N ASP A 143 9.12 -121.17 19.71
CA ASP A 143 10.17 -121.27 18.71
C ASP A 143 9.60 -121.64 17.34
N ASP A 144 10.04 -120.89 16.32
CA ASP A 144 10.40 -121.39 14.98
C ASP A 144 10.98 -120.20 14.19
N MET A 145 12.08 -119.66 14.71
CA MET A 145 12.77 -118.53 14.10
C MET A 145 13.86 -119.05 13.15
N PRO A 146 13.91 -118.56 11.90
CA PRO A 146 15.04 -118.83 11.01
C PRO A 146 16.36 -118.48 11.71
N PRO A 147 17.49 -119.11 11.32
CA PRO A 147 18.80 -118.80 11.87
C PRO A 147 19.00 -117.29 11.89
N ILE A 148 19.29 -116.75 13.06
CA ILE A 148 19.23 -115.32 13.35
C ILE A 148 20.09 -114.53 12.36
N GLU A 149 21.22 -115.08 11.90
CA GLU A 149 22.08 -114.47 10.88
C GLU A 149 21.38 -114.20 9.52
N ALA A 150 20.46 -115.06 9.07
CA ALA A 150 19.79 -114.90 7.78
C ALA A 150 18.77 -113.74 7.78
N ILE A 151 18.24 -113.40 8.95
CA ILE A 151 17.35 -112.25 9.16
C ILE A 151 18.17 -110.99 9.48
N LEU A 152 19.27 -111.13 10.22
CA LEU A 152 20.14 -110.02 10.60
C LEU A 152 20.91 -109.43 9.42
N ALA A 153 21.45 -110.23 8.50
CA ALA A 153 22.37 -109.74 7.48
C ALA A 153 21.79 -108.63 6.55
N PRO A 154 20.54 -108.75 6.01
CA PRO A 154 19.91 -107.66 5.27
C PRO A 154 19.66 -106.41 6.12
N LEU A 155 19.22 -106.59 7.37
CA LEU A 155 18.97 -105.49 8.32
C LEU A 155 20.28 -104.78 8.71
N GLU A 156 21.38 -105.51 8.85
CA GLU A 156 22.71 -104.96 9.09
C GLU A 156 23.23 -104.16 7.89
N ALA A 157 22.96 -104.62 6.66
CA ALA A 157 23.31 -103.90 5.44
C ALA A 157 22.48 -102.61 5.28
N GLU A 158 21.16 -102.67 5.51
CA GLU A 158 20.28 -101.50 5.52
C GLU A 158 20.68 -100.50 6.62
N LEU A 159 21.02 -100.98 7.81
CA LEU A 159 21.50 -100.15 8.92
C LEU A 159 22.84 -99.48 8.59
N LYS A 160 23.73 -100.16 7.85
CA LYS A 160 24.98 -99.58 7.36
C LYS A 160 24.73 -98.49 6.31
N LEU A 161 23.79 -98.70 5.38
CA LEU A 161 23.39 -97.68 4.40
C LEU A 161 22.73 -96.48 5.07
N ALA A 162 21.81 -96.70 6.02
CA ALA A 162 21.19 -95.65 6.81
C ALA A 162 22.22 -94.83 7.61
N ARG A 163 23.24 -95.48 8.18
CA ARG A 163 24.36 -94.78 8.84
C ARG A 163 25.18 -93.92 7.86
N GLN A 164 25.44 -94.41 6.65
CA GLN A 164 26.13 -93.63 5.62
C GLN A 164 25.29 -92.44 5.14
N GLU A 165 23.97 -92.62 5.00
CA GLU A 165 23.03 -91.56 4.66
C GLU A 165 22.96 -90.50 5.78
N ILE A 166 22.89 -90.91 7.05
CA ILE A 166 22.95 -90.00 8.20
C ILE A 166 24.25 -89.19 8.19
N ALA A 167 25.40 -89.82 7.88
CA ALA A 167 26.68 -89.11 7.81
C ALA A 167 26.69 -88.06 6.69
N LYS A 168 26.16 -88.40 5.49
CA LYS A 168 26.01 -87.43 4.38
C LYS A 168 25.09 -86.27 4.78
N LEU A 169 23.93 -86.58 5.35
CA LEU A 169 22.98 -85.57 5.82
C LEU A 169 23.59 -84.67 6.91
N GLN A 170 24.44 -85.21 7.79
CA GLN A 170 25.16 -84.40 8.79
C GLN A 170 26.14 -83.43 8.14
N ASP A 171 26.88 -83.86 7.12
CA ASP A 171 27.81 -82.98 6.41
C ASP A 171 27.08 -81.91 5.58
N ASP A 172 25.96 -82.27 4.95
CA ASP A 172 25.07 -81.33 4.27
C ASP A 172 24.49 -80.29 5.26
N ASN A 173 24.05 -80.73 6.44
CA ASN A 173 23.52 -79.82 7.47
C ASN A 173 24.61 -78.83 7.95
N ARG A 174 25.84 -79.30 8.15
CA ARG A 174 26.99 -78.42 8.45
C ARG A 174 27.31 -77.46 7.31
N ALA A 175 27.14 -77.85 6.05
CA ALA A 175 27.31 -76.97 4.90
C ALA A 175 26.22 -75.89 4.85
N LEU A 176 24.97 -76.26 5.11
CA LEU A 176 23.84 -75.33 5.23
C LEU A 176 24.04 -74.34 6.38
N ASP A 177 24.55 -74.77 7.54
CA ASP A 177 24.86 -73.87 8.66
C ASP A 177 25.93 -72.84 8.29
N ARG A 178 27.00 -73.25 7.58
CA ARG A 178 28.05 -72.33 7.11
C ARG A 178 27.48 -71.33 6.10
N LEU A 179 26.66 -71.80 5.17
CA LEU A 179 26.01 -70.94 4.18
C LEU A 179 25.06 -69.93 4.84
N THR A 180 24.31 -70.37 5.86
CA THR A 180 23.39 -69.51 6.62
C THR A 180 24.17 -68.40 7.33
N LYS A 181 25.24 -68.74 8.06
CA LYS A 181 26.11 -67.76 8.70
C LYS A 181 26.75 -66.78 7.71
N GLN A 182 27.17 -67.27 6.55
CA GLN A 182 27.72 -66.41 5.50
C GLN A 182 26.67 -65.42 4.97
N LYS A 183 25.43 -65.88 4.77
CA LYS A 183 24.32 -65.01 4.33
C LYS A 183 23.93 -63.99 5.40
N GLU A 184 23.87 -64.39 6.66
CA GLU A 184 23.62 -63.47 7.79
C GLU A 184 24.71 -62.38 7.87
N ALA A 185 25.98 -62.76 7.71
CA ALA A 185 27.09 -61.81 7.69
C ALA A 185 26.98 -60.81 6.52
N ALA A 186 26.64 -61.30 5.31
CA ALA A 186 26.42 -60.45 4.15
C ALA A 186 25.22 -59.52 4.31
N LEU A 187 24.15 -59.99 4.98
CA LEU A 187 22.95 -59.19 5.25
C LEU A 187 23.26 -58.06 6.23
N LEU A 188 24.02 -58.33 7.30
CA LEU A 188 24.50 -57.31 8.23
C LEU A 188 25.42 -56.28 7.56
N GLU A 189 26.25 -56.68 6.61
CA GLU A 189 27.10 -55.76 5.84
C GLU A 189 26.28 -54.87 4.89
N ALA A 190 25.25 -55.44 4.25
CA ALA A 190 24.30 -54.70 3.43
C ALA A 190 23.51 -53.68 4.28
N GLU A 191 23.02 -54.08 5.46
CA GLU A 191 22.34 -53.18 6.40
C GLU A 191 23.21 -51.98 6.78
N ARG A 192 24.47 -52.20 7.17
CA ARG A 192 25.41 -51.10 7.45
C ARG A 192 25.59 -50.16 6.25
N THR A 193 25.66 -50.73 5.05
CA THR A 193 25.81 -49.94 3.82
C THR A 193 24.57 -49.06 3.59
N VAL A 194 23.37 -49.61 3.81
CA VAL A 194 22.12 -48.86 3.72
C VAL A 194 22.05 -47.76 4.78
N GLU A 195 22.41 -48.04 6.04
CA GLU A 195 22.47 -47.03 7.10
C GLU A 195 23.40 -45.86 6.74
N ILE A 196 24.60 -46.15 6.24
CA ILE A 196 25.55 -45.12 5.78
C ILE A 196 24.96 -44.33 4.60
N ALA A 197 24.29 -44.99 3.66
CA ALA A 197 23.64 -44.32 2.53
C ALA A 197 22.49 -43.40 2.99
N LEU A 198 21.68 -43.83 3.94
CA LEU A 198 20.60 -43.03 4.53
C LEU A 198 21.15 -41.82 5.27
N ALA A 199 22.23 -41.97 6.05
CA ALA A 199 22.87 -40.85 6.72
C ALA A 199 23.42 -39.81 5.71
N LYS A 200 24.03 -40.28 4.61
CA LYS A 200 24.48 -39.39 3.53
C LYS A 200 23.31 -38.69 2.82
N ALA A 201 22.21 -39.40 2.58
CA ALA A 201 21.01 -38.81 1.97
C ALA A 201 20.43 -37.69 2.86
N ALA A 202 20.29 -37.94 4.16
CA ALA A 202 19.83 -36.92 5.11
C ALA A 202 20.74 -35.68 5.13
N MET A 203 22.07 -35.86 5.09
CA MET A 203 23.01 -34.73 5.01
C MET A 203 22.86 -33.94 3.71
N VAL A 204 22.61 -34.62 2.58
CA VAL A 204 22.35 -33.94 1.29
C VAL A 204 21.07 -33.13 1.37
N ASP A 205 20.00 -33.65 1.97
CA ASP A 205 18.74 -32.94 2.15
C ASP A 205 18.91 -31.68 3.02
N ASP A 206 19.65 -31.78 4.13
CA ASP A 206 19.99 -30.63 4.98
C ASP A 206 20.78 -29.56 4.20
N MET A 207 21.73 -29.99 3.37
CA MET A 207 22.50 -29.08 2.52
C MET A 207 21.65 -28.43 1.43
N GLN A 208 20.70 -29.18 0.84
CA GLN A 208 19.75 -28.63 -0.12
C GLN A 208 18.83 -27.59 0.53
N ASN A 209 18.32 -27.87 1.74
CA ASN A 209 17.53 -26.92 2.51
C ASN A 209 18.33 -25.65 2.81
N LYS A 210 19.59 -25.78 3.22
CA LYS A 210 20.47 -24.64 3.46
C LYS A 210 20.75 -23.84 2.18
N ASN A 211 20.95 -24.51 1.04
CA ASN A 211 21.12 -23.84 -0.25
C ASN A 211 19.86 -23.08 -0.67
N GLN A 212 18.66 -23.65 -0.46
CA GLN A 212 17.41 -22.95 -0.75
C GLN A 212 17.24 -21.69 0.13
N GLU A 213 17.60 -21.77 1.41
CA GLU A 213 17.57 -20.62 2.31
C GLU A 213 18.58 -19.54 1.89
N LEU A 214 19.80 -19.92 1.52
CA LEU A 214 20.79 -18.98 1.00
C LEU A 214 20.33 -18.31 -0.30
N MET A 215 19.64 -19.03 -1.20
CA MET A 215 19.06 -18.42 -2.40
C MET A 215 18.01 -17.36 -2.04
N LYS A 216 17.11 -17.66 -1.09
CA LYS A 216 16.13 -16.67 -0.61
C LYS A 216 16.81 -15.44 -0.01
N GLN A 217 17.88 -15.62 0.76
CA GLN A 217 18.66 -14.49 1.30
C GLN A 217 19.30 -13.66 0.19
N ILE A 218 19.83 -14.29 -0.85
CA ILE A 218 20.37 -13.57 -2.02
C ILE A 218 19.26 -12.76 -2.71
N GLU A 219 18.07 -13.32 -2.90
CA GLU A 219 16.93 -12.61 -3.49
C GLU A 219 16.52 -11.39 -2.64
N ILE A 220 16.45 -11.55 -1.32
CA ILE A 220 16.17 -10.45 -0.38
C ILE A 220 17.23 -9.35 -0.51
N CYS A 221 18.52 -9.71 -0.44
CA CYS A 221 19.62 -8.76 -0.58
C CYS A 221 19.59 -8.02 -1.94
N GLN A 222 19.21 -8.70 -3.02
CA GLN A 222 19.06 -8.08 -4.33
C GLN A 222 17.90 -7.08 -4.36
N GLU A 223 16.76 -7.39 -3.74
CA GLU A 223 15.63 -6.46 -3.69
C GLU A 223 15.91 -5.28 -2.76
N GLU A 224 16.58 -5.50 -1.63
CA GLU A 224 17.08 -4.44 -0.75
C GLU A 224 17.99 -3.46 -1.51
N ASN A 225 18.93 -3.97 -2.32
CA ASN A 225 19.77 -3.14 -3.16
C ASN A 225 18.96 -2.33 -4.19
N LYS A 226 17.93 -2.91 -4.82
CA LYS A 226 17.05 -2.16 -5.72
C LYS A 226 16.28 -1.06 -5.00
N ILE A 227 15.86 -1.29 -3.76
CA ILE A 227 15.19 -0.28 -2.93
C ILE A 227 16.18 0.84 -2.58
N LEU A 228 17.40 0.49 -2.16
CA LEU A 228 18.47 1.44 -1.85
C LEU A 228 18.82 2.31 -3.07
N ASP A 229 18.95 1.72 -4.26
CA ASP A 229 19.20 2.46 -5.50
C ASP A 229 18.07 3.43 -5.85
N ARG A 230 16.81 3.00 -5.71
CA ARG A 230 15.64 3.86 -5.90
C ARG A 230 15.65 5.03 -4.92
N LEU A 231 15.95 4.77 -3.65
CA LEU A 231 16.04 5.79 -2.61
C LEU A 231 17.19 6.77 -2.88
N HIS A 232 18.36 6.27 -3.28
CA HIS A 232 19.51 7.11 -3.60
C HIS A 232 19.20 8.04 -4.79
N ARG A 233 18.60 7.51 -5.87
CA ARG A 233 18.16 8.32 -7.02
C ARG A 233 17.15 9.41 -6.61
N GLN A 234 16.20 9.08 -5.74
CA GLN A 234 15.26 10.07 -5.21
C GLN A 234 15.95 11.18 -4.42
N LYS A 235 16.87 10.81 -3.51
CA LYS A 235 17.65 11.78 -2.73
C LYS A 235 18.52 12.67 -3.62
N VAL A 236 19.14 12.12 -4.64
CA VAL A 236 19.90 12.91 -5.64
C VAL A 236 18.98 13.92 -6.33
N ALA A 237 17.81 13.49 -6.79
CA ALA A 237 16.83 14.39 -7.41
C ALA A 237 16.32 15.49 -6.45
N GLU A 238 16.17 15.19 -5.16
CA GLU A 238 15.84 16.21 -4.14
C GLU A 238 16.97 17.21 -3.93
N VAL A 239 18.23 16.74 -3.88
CA VAL A 239 19.41 17.59 -3.79
C VAL A 239 19.55 18.49 -5.02
N GLU A 240 19.28 17.98 -6.22
CA GLU A 240 19.28 18.77 -7.46
C GLU A 240 18.22 19.89 -7.43
N LYS A 241 17.01 19.58 -6.96
CA LYS A 241 15.95 20.58 -6.77
C LYS A 241 16.35 21.65 -5.76
N LEU A 242 16.90 21.26 -4.61
CA LEU A 242 17.38 22.22 -3.62
C LEU A 242 18.51 23.09 -4.20
N SER A 243 19.44 22.49 -4.95
CA SER A 243 20.52 23.22 -5.62
C SER A 243 19.99 24.23 -6.65
N GLN A 244 18.90 23.89 -7.36
CA GLN A 244 18.21 24.83 -8.25
C GLN A 244 17.59 25.98 -7.47
N THR A 245 16.89 25.71 -6.37
CA THR A 245 16.30 26.78 -5.53
C THR A 245 17.36 27.69 -4.92
N VAL A 246 18.52 27.15 -4.55
CA VAL A 246 19.65 27.96 -4.06
C VAL A 246 20.14 28.90 -5.16
N ARG A 247 20.33 28.42 -6.39
CA ARG A 247 20.73 29.28 -7.52
C ARG A 247 19.71 30.38 -7.81
N GLU A 248 18.42 30.07 -7.78
CA GLU A 248 17.36 31.08 -7.96
C GLU A 248 17.38 32.15 -6.86
N LEU A 249 17.63 31.75 -5.61
CA LEU A 249 17.79 32.68 -4.49
C LEU A 249 19.05 33.54 -4.63
N GLU A 250 20.17 32.96 -5.07
CA GLU A 250 21.40 33.70 -5.37
C GLU A 250 21.18 34.77 -6.44
N GLU A 251 20.49 34.42 -7.53
CA GLU A 251 20.10 35.36 -8.59
C GLU A 251 19.18 36.47 -8.05
N ALA A 252 18.19 36.13 -7.22
CA ALA A 252 17.31 37.11 -6.60
C ALA A 252 18.06 38.06 -5.65
N VAL A 253 19.05 37.56 -4.90
CA VAL A 253 19.91 38.38 -4.04
C VAL A 253 20.77 39.32 -4.86
N LEU A 254 21.38 38.84 -5.97
CA LEU A 254 22.15 39.70 -6.88
C LEU A 254 21.28 40.80 -7.50
N ALA A 255 20.07 40.44 -7.96
CA ALA A 255 19.10 41.40 -8.49
C ALA A 255 18.66 42.42 -7.41
N GLY A 256 18.42 41.95 -6.18
CA GLY A 256 18.13 42.80 -5.02
C GLY A 256 19.26 43.77 -4.70
N GLY A 257 20.52 43.32 -4.79
CA GLY A 257 21.70 44.17 -4.65
C GLY A 257 21.78 45.26 -5.72
N ALA A 258 21.51 44.92 -6.98
CA ALA A 258 21.45 45.90 -8.08
C ALA A 258 20.33 46.93 -7.87
N ALA A 259 19.14 46.49 -7.47
CA ALA A 259 18.03 47.38 -7.15
C ALA A 259 18.36 48.32 -5.98
N ALA A 260 18.99 47.81 -4.93
CA ALA A 260 19.44 48.62 -3.79
C ALA A 260 20.49 49.67 -4.18
N ASN A 261 21.39 49.35 -5.11
CA ASN A 261 22.34 50.30 -5.68
C ASN A 261 21.62 51.41 -6.44
N ALA A 262 20.67 51.04 -7.32
CA ALA A 262 19.88 52.01 -8.08
C ALA A 262 19.08 52.96 -7.15
N VAL A 263 18.48 52.44 -6.07
CA VAL A 263 17.79 53.26 -5.06
C VAL A 263 18.76 54.27 -4.42
N ARG A 264 19.96 53.83 -4.04
CA ARG A 264 20.98 54.73 -3.46
C ARG A 264 21.41 55.82 -4.44
N ASP A 265 21.54 55.51 -5.72
CA ASP A 265 21.89 56.49 -6.77
C ASP A 265 20.76 57.50 -6.99
N TYR A 266 19.50 57.06 -7.09
CA TYR A 266 18.37 57.97 -7.16
C TYR A 266 18.27 58.86 -5.91
N GLN A 267 18.51 58.31 -4.72
CA GLN A 267 18.52 59.07 -3.48
C GLN A 267 19.58 60.17 -3.50
N ARG A 268 20.80 59.86 -3.99
CA ARG A 268 21.87 60.86 -4.19
C ARG A 268 21.44 61.94 -5.18
N LYS A 269 20.85 61.56 -6.32
CA LYS A 269 20.39 62.52 -7.33
C LYS A 269 19.30 63.45 -6.79
N VAL A 270 18.39 62.93 -5.97
CA VAL A 270 17.36 63.73 -5.28
C VAL A 270 18.00 64.70 -4.26
N GLN A 271 19.04 64.28 -3.55
CA GLN A 271 19.79 65.17 -2.65
C GLN A 271 20.46 66.31 -3.43
N GLU A 272 21.16 66.02 -4.52
CA GLU A 272 21.77 67.01 -5.42
C GLU A 272 20.72 68.02 -5.94
N MET A 273 19.60 67.52 -6.50
CA MET A 273 18.53 68.39 -6.99
C MET A 273 17.91 69.25 -5.87
N ASN A 274 17.82 68.72 -4.65
CA ASN A 274 17.34 69.51 -3.51
C ASN A 274 18.35 70.61 -3.11
N GLU A 275 19.65 70.36 -3.22
CA GLU A 275 20.67 71.38 -3.00
C GLU A 275 20.63 72.46 -4.07
N GLU A 276 20.54 72.07 -5.36
CA GLU A 276 20.34 72.98 -6.49
C GLU A 276 19.07 73.82 -6.31
N ARG A 277 17.95 73.19 -5.94
CA ARG A 277 16.71 73.89 -5.61
C ARG A 277 16.93 74.93 -4.50
N LYS A 278 17.61 74.56 -3.41
CA LYS A 278 17.92 75.52 -2.33
C LYS A 278 18.80 76.67 -2.81
N ILE A 279 19.72 76.45 -3.77
CA ILE A 279 20.52 77.51 -4.37
C ILE A 279 19.63 78.43 -5.21
N LEU A 280 18.83 77.86 -6.12
CA LEU A 280 17.90 78.60 -6.96
C LEU A 280 16.86 79.39 -6.15
N ASP A 281 16.33 78.83 -5.05
CA ASP A 281 15.42 79.53 -4.15
C ASP A 281 16.07 80.77 -3.53
N ARG A 282 17.36 80.69 -3.16
CA ARG A 282 18.13 81.84 -2.65
C ARG A 282 18.41 82.86 -3.74
N GLU A 283 18.77 82.42 -4.94
CA GLU A 283 18.99 83.31 -6.09
C GLU A 283 17.70 84.03 -6.49
N LEU A 284 16.59 83.31 -6.54
CA LEU A 284 15.26 83.87 -6.81
C LEU A 284 14.87 84.87 -5.72
N ALA A 285 15.14 84.60 -4.45
CA ALA A 285 14.93 85.57 -3.38
C ALA A 285 15.78 86.85 -3.57
N ARG A 286 17.07 86.71 -3.93
CA ARG A 286 17.96 87.85 -4.25
C ARG A 286 17.44 88.64 -5.46
N ALA A 287 17.06 87.95 -6.53
CA ALA A 287 16.51 88.57 -7.73
C ALA A 287 15.20 89.32 -7.43
N LYS A 288 14.30 88.76 -6.61
CA LYS A 288 13.09 89.44 -6.13
C LYS A 288 13.42 90.73 -5.37
N VAL A 289 14.41 90.70 -4.47
CA VAL A 289 14.85 91.90 -3.74
C VAL A 289 15.39 92.95 -4.72
N THR A 290 16.25 92.55 -5.66
CA THR A 290 16.79 93.47 -6.67
C THR A 290 15.69 94.05 -7.57
N ALA A 291 14.76 93.22 -8.05
CA ALA A 291 13.62 93.65 -8.84
C ALA A 291 12.72 94.62 -8.06
N ASN A 292 12.45 94.35 -6.78
CA ASN A 292 11.71 95.26 -5.91
C ASN A 292 12.45 96.60 -5.73
N ARG A 293 13.78 96.59 -5.56
CA ARG A 293 14.58 97.83 -5.49
C ARG A 293 14.49 98.64 -6.78
N VAL A 294 14.63 97.99 -7.94
CA VAL A 294 14.48 98.65 -9.25
C VAL A 294 13.06 99.20 -9.40
N ALA A 295 12.04 98.44 -9.05
CA ALA A 295 10.64 98.90 -9.11
C ALA A 295 10.41 100.14 -8.23
N VAL A 296 11.01 100.21 -7.04
CA VAL A 296 10.94 101.40 -6.17
C VAL A 296 11.67 102.60 -6.80
N VAL A 297 12.86 102.41 -7.38
CA VAL A 297 13.59 103.48 -8.09
C VAL A 297 12.77 104.00 -9.27
N VAL A 298 12.27 103.11 -10.13
CA VAL A 298 11.41 103.48 -11.27
C VAL A 298 10.15 104.19 -10.76
N ALA A 299 9.48 103.70 -9.72
CA ALA A 299 8.30 104.38 -9.17
C ALA A 299 8.63 105.80 -8.65
N ASN A 300 9.82 106.02 -8.09
CA ASN A 300 10.27 107.34 -7.64
C ASN A 300 10.59 108.30 -8.80
N GLU A 301 11.09 107.79 -9.94
CA GLU A 301 11.31 108.60 -11.16
C GLU A 301 10.00 109.07 -11.80
N TRP A 302 8.89 108.40 -11.52
CA TRP A 302 7.54 108.68 -12.06
C TRP A 302 6.63 109.44 -11.06
N LYS A 303 7.24 110.23 -10.18
CA LYS A 303 6.49 111.16 -9.33
C LYS A 303 6.15 112.44 -10.09
N ASP A 304 4.99 113.02 -9.78
CA ASP A 304 4.57 114.31 -10.32
C ASP A 304 5.37 115.48 -9.70
N ALA A 305 5.13 116.71 -10.17
CA ALA A 305 5.81 117.92 -9.66
C ALA A 305 5.58 118.19 -8.15
N ASN A 306 4.63 117.46 -7.52
CA ASN A 306 4.33 117.53 -6.09
C ASN A 306 4.90 116.32 -5.32
N ASP A 307 5.83 115.58 -5.91
CA ASP A 307 6.51 114.40 -5.36
C ASP A 307 5.55 113.23 -5.01
N LYS A 308 4.37 113.18 -5.66
CA LYS A 308 3.40 112.08 -5.50
C LYS A 308 3.52 111.11 -6.66
N VAL A 309 3.57 109.81 -6.35
CA VAL A 309 3.53 108.76 -7.38
C VAL A 309 2.18 108.81 -8.07
N MET A 310 2.17 108.85 -9.41
CA MET A 310 0.95 108.91 -10.20
C MET A 310 0.04 107.70 -9.91
N PRO A 311 -1.25 107.90 -9.55
CA PRO A 311 -2.20 106.81 -9.35
C PRO A 311 -2.29 105.87 -10.56
N VAL A 312 -2.32 104.55 -10.31
CA VAL A 312 -2.35 103.50 -11.36
C VAL A 312 -3.48 103.73 -12.38
N LYS A 313 -4.65 104.17 -11.90
CA LYS A 313 -5.80 104.47 -12.77
C LYS A 313 -5.50 105.63 -13.73
N GLN A 314 -4.89 106.71 -13.23
CA GLN A 314 -4.48 107.86 -14.03
C GLN A 314 -3.37 107.47 -15.01
N TRP A 315 -2.38 106.67 -14.57
CA TRP A 315 -1.33 106.18 -15.45
C TRP A 315 -1.86 105.33 -16.61
N LEU A 316 -2.83 104.44 -16.35
CA LEU A 316 -3.46 103.64 -17.41
C LEU A 316 -4.27 104.50 -18.38
N GLU A 317 -4.93 105.56 -17.89
CA GLU A 317 -5.67 106.53 -18.70
C GLU A 317 -4.72 107.38 -19.57
N GLU A 318 -3.63 107.91 -19.01
CA GLU A 318 -2.59 108.63 -19.75
C GLU A 318 -1.88 107.74 -20.76
N ARG A 319 -1.52 106.51 -20.38
CA ARG A 319 -0.94 105.54 -21.33
C ARG A 319 -1.89 105.27 -22.48
N ARG A 320 -3.20 105.12 -22.22
CA ARG A 320 -4.22 104.92 -23.26
C ARG A 320 -4.36 106.17 -24.12
N PHE A 321 -4.34 107.37 -23.52
CA PHE A 321 -4.38 108.64 -24.22
C PHE A 321 -3.18 108.81 -25.16
N LEU A 322 -1.95 108.65 -24.65
CA LEU A 322 -0.71 108.73 -25.42
C LEU A 322 -0.64 107.68 -26.53
N GLN A 323 -1.13 106.46 -26.27
CA GLN A 323 -1.23 105.43 -27.31
C GLN A 323 -2.22 105.84 -28.41
N GLY A 324 -3.34 106.48 -28.04
CA GLY A 324 -4.31 107.05 -28.98
C GLY A 324 -3.75 108.21 -29.80
N GLU A 325 -3.06 109.17 -29.16
CA GLU A 325 -2.40 110.28 -29.87
C GLU A 325 -1.31 109.78 -30.81
N MET A 326 -0.50 108.82 -30.38
CA MET A 326 0.51 108.23 -31.24
C MET A 326 -0.12 107.54 -32.46
N GLN A 327 -1.27 106.89 -32.29
CA GLN A 327 -2.03 106.32 -33.41
C GLN A 327 -2.58 107.41 -34.33
N GLN A 328 -3.13 108.50 -33.77
CA GLN A 328 -3.60 109.63 -34.56
C GLN A 328 -2.47 110.31 -35.35
N LEU A 329 -1.27 110.42 -34.76
CA LEU A 329 -0.08 110.92 -35.45
C LEU A 329 0.36 109.99 -36.58
N ARG A 330 0.31 108.66 -36.39
CA ARG A 330 0.54 107.69 -37.46
C ARG A 330 -0.48 107.84 -38.60
N ASP A 331 -1.75 108.05 -38.28
CA ASP A 331 -2.81 108.22 -39.29
C ASP A 331 -2.63 109.53 -40.08
N LYS A 332 -2.29 110.63 -39.38
CA LYS A 332 -1.94 111.92 -40.00
C LYS A 332 -0.72 111.80 -40.91
N LEU A 333 0.33 111.09 -40.46
CA LEU A 333 1.51 110.80 -41.27
C LEU A 333 1.13 110.03 -42.54
N ALA A 334 0.29 109.01 -42.44
CA ALA A 334 -0.17 108.22 -43.59
C ALA A 334 -1.00 109.05 -44.59
N ILE A 335 -1.77 110.03 -44.12
CA ILE A 335 -2.48 110.99 -45.00
C ILE A 335 -1.47 111.89 -45.70
N ALA A 336 -0.52 112.47 -44.95
CA ALA A 336 0.52 113.34 -45.52
C ALA A 336 1.36 112.59 -46.57
N GLU A 337 1.72 111.33 -46.32
CA GLU A 337 2.42 110.47 -47.28
C GLU A 337 1.61 110.22 -48.55
N ARG A 338 0.30 109.97 -48.43
CA ARG A 338 -0.59 109.82 -49.60
C ARG A 338 -0.71 111.12 -50.39
N THR A 339 -0.88 112.25 -49.72
CA THR A 339 -0.92 113.57 -50.35
C THR A 339 0.39 113.87 -51.08
N ALA A 340 1.54 113.66 -50.43
CA ALA A 340 2.86 113.85 -51.03
C ALA A 340 3.07 112.96 -52.27
N ARG A 341 2.59 111.70 -52.26
CA ARG A 341 2.63 110.82 -53.44
C ARG A 341 1.76 111.36 -54.59
N SER A 342 0.56 111.85 -54.30
CA SER A 342 -0.33 112.42 -55.33
C SER A 342 0.24 113.71 -55.93
N GLU A 343 0.87 114.56 -55.11
CA GLU A 343 1.56 115.76 -55.56
C GLU A 343 2.78 115.41 -56.43
N ALA A 344 3.55 114.38 -56.05
CA ALA A 344 4.67 113.90 -56.86
C ALA A 344 4.20 113.39 -58.24
N GLN A 345 3.11 112.62 -58.30
CA GLN A 345 2.51 112.18 -59.57
C GLN A 345 2.02 113.36 -60.43
N LEU A 346 1.45 114.38 -59.79
CA LEU A 346 1.01 115.57 -60.50
C LEU A 346 2.20 116.37 -61.06
N LYS A 347 3.29 116.50 -60.28
CA LYS A 347 4.56 117.08 -60.73
C LYS A 347 5.13 116.31 -61.92
N GLU A 348 5.14 114.99 -61.90
CA GLU A 348 5.60 114.16 -63.03
C GLU A 348 4.74 114.39 -64.29
N LYS A 349 3.41 114.50 -64.14
CA LYS A 349 2.49 114.82 -65.25
C LYS A 349 2.76 116.21 -65.85
N TYR A 350 3.03 117.22 -65.00
CA TYR A 350 3.38 118.55 -65.48
C TYR A 350 4.76 118.58 -66.13
N GLN A 351 5.75 117.86 -65.58
CA GLN A 351 7.08 117.72 -66.19
C GLN A 351 7.00 117.04 -67.56
N LEU A 352 6.21 115.97 -67.71
CA LEU A 352 5.98 115.34 -69.02
C LEU A 352 5.34 116.30 -70.03
N ARG A 353 4.35 117.09 -69.61
CA ARG A 353 3.75 118.13 -70.47
C ARG A 353 4.75 119.21 -70.88
N LEU A 354 5.58 119.66 -69.93
CA LEU A 354 6.62 120.65 -70.21
C LEU A 354 7.63 120.09 -71.23
N LYS A 355 8.05 118.83 -71.05
CA LYS A 355 8.96 118.14 -71.95
C LYS A 355 8.40 118.00 -73.37
N VAL A 356 7.11 117.68 -73.53
CA VAL A 356 6.44 117.66 -74.85
C VAL A 356 6.43 119.04 -75.51
N LEU A 357 6.24 120.12 -74.74
CA LEU A 357 6.30 121.48 -75.27
C LEU A 357 7.73 121.89 -75.66
N GLU A 358 8.72 121.51 -74.86
CA GLU A 358 10.15 121.72 -75.15
C GLU A 358 10.58 120.98 -76.43
N ASP A 359 10.14 119.73 -76.61
CA ASP A 359 10.44 118.92 -77.79
C ASP A 359 9.72 119.43 -79.06
N GLY A 360 8.59 120.14 -78.92
CA GLY A 360 7.87 120.78 -80.03
C GLY A 360 8.49 122.08 -80.55
N LEU A 361 9.33 122.75 -79.76
CA LEU A 361 9.95 124.04 -80.08
C LEU A 361 11.43 123.92 -80.51
N ARG A 362 12.01 122.72 -80.54
CA ARG A 362 13.44 122.52 -80.79
C ARG A 362 13.73 121.65 -82.03
N GLY A 363 13.98 122.29 -83.17
CA GLY A 363 14.72 121.72 -84.31
C GLY A 363 16.25 121.66 -84.06
N PRO A 364 17.04 120.91 -84.87
CA PRO A 364 18.45 120.52 -84.59
C PRO A 364 19.51 121.49 -85.19
N PRO A 365 20.85 121.32 -85.02
CA PRO A 365 21.71 120.98 -83.86
C PRO A 365 22.91 121.99 -83.71
N SER A 366 23.98 121.59 -82.98
CA SER A 366 25.38 122.12 -82.96
C SER A 366 25.71 123.31 -82.04
N GLY A 367 26.81 123.33 -81.27
CA GLY A 367 27.86 122.34 -81.07
C GLY A 367 29.09 122.91 -80.31
N SER A 368 29.84 121.98 -79.69
CA SER A 368 31.26 122.00 -79.26
C SER A 368 31.70 122.99 -78.15
N SER A 369 32.44 122.60 -77.10
CA SER A 369 33.56 121.64 -77.04
C SER A 369 33.71 120.89 -75.69
N ARG A 370 34.33 119.71 -75.79
CA ARG A 370 34.61 118.61 -74.82
C ARG A 370 36.00 118.78 -74.12
N PRO A 371 36.63 117.79 -73.40
CA PRO A 371 36.24 116.42 -72.95
C PRO A 371 36.50 116.18 -71.42
N THR A 372 36.16 115.06 -70.75
CA THR A 372 36.71 113.69 -70.92
C THR A 372 36.02 112.66 -69.99
N GLU A 373 35.51 111.59 -70.63
CA GLU A 373 35.47 110.12 -70.34
C GLU A 373 35.08 109.45 -69.00
N GLY A 374 34.27 108.37 -69.16
CA GLY A 374 34.23 107.14 -68.34
C GLY A 374 32.81 106.70 -67.89
N LYS A 375 31.95 106.02 -68.70
CA LYS A 375 31.86 104.54 -68.99
C LYS A 375 31.51 103.71 -67.73
N SER A 376 30.55 102.77 -67.62
CA SER A 376 29.73 101.96 -68.53
C SER A 376 28.69 101.13 -67.72
N ILE A 377 27.49 100.85 -68.31
CA ILE A 377 26.64 99.61 -68.33
C ILE A 377 26.21 98.96 -66.97
N GLY A 378 24.97 98.53 -66.70
CA GLY A 378 23.72 98.41 -67.47
C GLY A 378 22.64 97.58 -66.73
N ASN A 379 21.40 97.67 -67.25
CA ASN A 379 20.22 96.79 -67.16
C ASN A 379 19.35 96.72 -65.87
N GLY A 380 18.13 97.25 -65.95
CA GLY A 380 16.96 96.84 -65.14
C GLY A 380 16.27 95.58 -65.71
N PRO A 381 14.97 95.27 -65.42
CA PRO A 381 13.98 95.96 -64.59
C PRO A 381 13.14 95.05 -63.64
N SER A 382 12.33 95.70 -62.81
CA SER A 382 11.20 95.16 -62.04
C SER A 382 9.97 94.81 -62.91
N ARG A 383 9.28 93.71 -62.61
CA ARG A 383 7.84 93.46 -62.82
C ARG A 383 7.34 92.65 -61.61
N ARG A 384 6.48 93.22 -60.72
CA ARG A 384 5.00 93.09 -60.71
C ARG A 384 4.57 91.60 -60.73
N LEU A 385 3.78 91.02 -59.81
CA LEU A 385 2.70 91.48 -58.94
C LEU A 385 2.52 90.53 -57.75
N SER A 386 2.27 91.08 -56.56
CA SER A 386 1.75 90.34 -55.40
C SER A 386 0.27 90.69 -55.22
N LEU A 387 -0.55 89.66 -55.09
CA LEU A 387 -1.92 89.61 -54.60
C LEU A 387 -1.92 88.26 -53.84
N GLY A 388 -2.12 88.11 -52.55
CA GLY A 388 -2.90 88.83 -51.56
C GLY A 388 -3.52 87.73 -50.69
N GLY A 389 -3.53 87.90 -49.36
CA GLY A 389 -4.32 87.03 -48.48
C GLY A 389 -3.59 86.52 -47.24
N ALA A 390 -3.86 87.17 -46.11
CA ALA A 390 -3.70 86.68 -44.74
C ALA A 390 -4.67 85.47 -44.49
N ASP A 391 -4.52 84.61 -43.47
CA ASP A 391 -4.79 84.88 -42.06
C ASP A 391 -4.25 83.79 -41.11
N ASN A 392 -3.64 84.26 -40.01
CA ASN A 392 -3.85 83.90 -38.59
C ASN A 392 -4.08 82.45 -38.09
N MET A 393 -3.20 82.10 -37.14
CA MET A 393 -3.44 81.59 -35.78
C MET A 393 -3.81 80.11 -35.51
N SER A 394 -2.83 79.45 -34.87
CA SER A 394 -2.90 78.75 -33.56
C SER A 394 -3.51 77.35 -33.41
N LYS A 395 -2.64 76.49 -32.83
CA LYS A 395 -2.84 75.44 -31.79
C LYS A 395 -3.92 74.37 -32.01
N ILE A 396 -3.52 73.10 -31.89
CA ILE A 396 -4.06 72.05 -30.98
C ILE A 396 -3.26 70.75 -31.22
N SER A 397 -2.85 70.09 -30.13
CA SER A 397 -2.45 68.66 -30.05
C SER A 397 -3.68 67.88 -29.53
N PRO A 398 -3.90 66.54 -29.63
CA PRO A 398 -2.93 65.44 -29.84
C PRO A 398 -3.44 64.20 -30.65
N ASN A 399 -2.57 63.18 -30.75
CA ASN A 399 -2.78 61.72 -30.97
C ASN A 399 -3.49 61.16 -32.21
N GLY A 400 -2.86 60.15 -32.84
CA GLY A 400 -3.55 59.14 -33.65
C GLY A 400 -2.79 58.59 -34.86
N MET A 401 -2.02 57.52 -34.63
CA MET A 401 -1.84 56.31 -35.45
C MET A 401 -1.78 56.33 -37.01
N LEU A 402 -0.85 55.49 -37.49
CA LEU A 402 -0.75 54.74 -38.77
C LEU A 402 0.10 55.30 -39.93
N ALA A 403 1.19 54.55 -40.13
CA ALA A 403 1.58 53.86 -41.37
C ALA A 403 2.53 54.54 -42.37
N ARG A 404 3.48 53.68 -42.77
CA ARG A 404 4.02 53.49 -44.13
C ARG A 404 5.34 54.21 -44.43
N ARG A 405 6.43 53.43 -44.42
CA ARG A 405 7.13 53.02 -45.66
C ARG A 405 8.40 52.19 -45.35
N SER A 406 8.39 50.94 -45.81
CA SER A 406 9.61 50.19 -46.20
C SER A 406 10.12 50.71 -47.56
N PRO A 407 11.40 50.46 -47.92
CA PRO A 407 11.76 49.25 -48.70
C PRO A 407 13.07 48.61 -48.20
N SER A 408 13.19 47.30 -47.96
CA SER A 408 13.26 46.15 -48.89
C SER A 408 14.46 46.13 -49.84
N PHE A 409 15.40 45.19 -49.63
CA PHE A 409 15.97 44.24 -50.60
C PHE A 409 16.65 43.10 -49.79
N ASN A 410 16.06 41.90 -49.80
CA ASN A 410 16.52 40.67 -50.51
C ASN A 410 17.81 40.07 -49.89
N SER A 411 17.89 38.81 -49.44
CA SER A 411 17.28 37.55 -49.90
C SER A 411 17.20 36.57 -48.71
N ARG A 412 16.05 35.91 -48.45
CA ARG A 412 15.74 34.50 -48.81
C ARG A 412 16.90 33.52 -48.52
N SER A 413 16.74 32.42 -47.78
CA SER A 413 15.53 31.76 -47.29
C SER A 413 15.85 30.56 -46.38
N SER A 414 14.96 30.35 -45.40
CA SER A 414 14.26 29.08 -45.07
C SER A 414 15.04 27.94 -44.38
N LEU A 415 14.57 27.26 -43.32
CA LEU A 415 13.36 27.20 -42.47
C LEU A 415 13.87 26.64 -41.10
N SER A 416 13.52 27.17 -39.91
CA SER A 416 12.28 26.93 -39.12
C SER A 416 11.97 25.43 -38.94
N THR A 417 11.81 24.86 -37.74
CA THR A 417 10.99 25.33 -36.61
C THR A 417 11.37 24.61 -35.31
N SER A 418 11.32 25.38 -34.22
CA SER A 418 11.48 24.96 -32.83
C SER A 418 10.13 24.56 -32.18
N SER A 419 10.25 23.68 -31.17
CA SER A 419 9.54 23.68 -29.89
C SER A 419 8.14 23.06 -29.72
N SER A 420 8.10 22.07 -28.82
CA SER A 420 7.23 21.89 -27.64
C SER A 420 5.73 22.24 -27.69
N LEU A 421 4.85 21.28 -27.34
CA LEU A 421 4.20 21.15 -26.01
C LEU A 421 3.05 20.11 -26.03
N VAL A 422 2.87 19.48 -24.86
CA VAL A 422 1.68 18.87 -24.23
C VAL A 422 0.93 17.64 -24.78
N ILE A 423 0.67 16.79 -23.79
CA ILE A 423 -0.06 15.52 -23.70
C ILE A 423 -1.59 15.75 -23.69
N LYS A 424 -2.37 14.87 -24.36
CA LYS A 424 -3.56 14.16 -23.78
C LYS A 424 -4.28 13.20 -24.76
N HIS A 425 -4.46 11.96 -24.27
CA HIS A 425 -5.51 10.94 -24.45
C HIS A 425 -5.76 10.13 -25.76
N ALA A 426 -5.73 8.80 -25.55
CA ALA A 426 -6.74 7.77 -25.88
C ALA A 426 -6.51 6.80 -27.06
N LYS A 427 -6.79 5.51 -26.76
CA LYS A 427 -6.84 4.27 -27.58
C LYS A 427 -5.44 3.71 -27.87
N GLY A 428 -5.01 2.53 -27.42
CA GLY A 428 -5.71 1.26 -27.15
C GLY A 428 -5.34 0.29 -28.27
N THR A 429 -4.46 -0.69 -28.01
CA THR A 429 -4.45 -2.07 -28.55
C THR A 429 -3.15 -2.82 -28.21
N SER A 430 -3.32 -3.94 -27.50
CA SER A 430 -2.77 -5.28 -27.81
C SER A 430 -1.39 -5.75 -27.26
N ARG A 431 -1.48 -7.02 -26.77
CA ARG A 431 -0.45 -8.06 -26.51
C ARG A 431 0.32 -7.88 -25.19
N SER A 432 0.57 -8.90 -24.34
CA SER A 432 0.36 -10.35 -24.36
C SER A 432 0.94 -10.92 -23.04
N PHE A 433 0.49 -12.13 -22.63
CA PHE A 433 1.23 -13.10 -21.76
C PHE A 433 1.38 -12.69 -20.26
N ASP A 434 1.39 -13.52 -19.23
CA ASP A 434 1.13 -14.94 -18.91
C ASP A 434 1.35 -15.06 -17.38
N GLY A 435 0.76 -16.07 -16.75
CA GLY A 435 1.40 -16.79 -15.65
C GLY A 435 1.59 -16.12 -14.28
N GLY A 436 0.74 -16.52 -13.33
CA GLY A 436 1.25 -17.40 -12.27
C GLY A 436 1.93 -16.78 -11.03
N THR A 437 1.16 -16.76 -9.95
CA THR A 437 1.47 -17.38 -8.63
C THR A 437 2.63 -16.90 -7.73
N ARG A 438 2.24 -16.65 -6.45
CA ARG A 438 2.99 -16.67 -5.16
C ARG A 438 4.11 -15.62 -5.05
N SER A 439 4.56 -15.12 -3.90
CA SER A 439 4.41 -15.37 -2.47
C SER A 439 5.16 -14.21 -1.80
N LEU A 440 4.66 -13.63 -0.70
CA LEU A 440 5.41 -13.42 0.55
C LEU A 440 4.66 -12.56 1.59
N ASP A 441 4.37 -13.29 2.65
CA ASP A 441 4.34 -12.98 4.08
C ASP A 441 5.08 -11.71 4.57
N ARG A 442 4.42 -10.95 5.47
CA ARG A 442 4.79 -10.75 6.90
C ARG A 442 4.42 -9.34 7.40
N GLY A 443 3.49 -9.27 8.37
CA GLY A 443 3.18 -8.04 9.10
C GLY A 443 2.26 -8.33 10.29
N LYS A 444 2.76 -8.08 11.50
CA LYS A 444 2.37 -8.70 12.78
C LYS A 444 1.51 -7.73 13.62
N VAL A 445 0.30 -8.19 13.97
CA VAL A 445 -0.39 -8.12 15.31
C VAL A 445 -1.00 -6.79 15.83
N LEU A 446 -2.10 -6.98 16.59
CA LEU A 446 -2.96 -6.10 17.43
C LEU A 446 -4.20 -5.54 16.68
N GLY A 447 -5.47 -5.80 17.00
CA GLY A 447 -6.14 -6.47 18.12
C GLY A 447 -7.45 -5.73 18.45
N ASN A 448 -8.60 -6.42 18.37
CA ASN A 448 -9.93 -6.18 19.01
C ASN A 448 -10.75 -4.96 18.50
N GLY A 449 -12.06 -4.97 18.19
CA GLY A 449 -13.23 -5.89 18.18
C GLY A 449 -14.40 -5.05 17.57
N PRO A 450 -15.72 -5.23 17.84
CA PRO A 450 -16.59 -6.39 18.11
C PRO A 450 -17.67 -6.59 17.00
N HIS A 451 -18.14 -7.81 16.75
CA HIS A 451 -19.28 -8.04 15.86
C HIS A 451 -20.61 -7.97 16.62
N LEU A 452 -21.40 -6.97 16.24
CA LEU A 452 -22.82 -6.86 16.52
C LEU A 452 -23.61 -7.79 15.59
N LEU A 453 -24.32 -8.73 16.22
CA LEU A 453 -25.68 -9.18 15.94
C LEU A 453 -26.13 -9.19 14.46
N ASN A 454 -26.50 -10.37 13.96
CA ASN A 454 -27.87 -10.48 13.47
C ASN A 454 -28.54 -11.81 13.84
N ARG A 455 -29.75 -11.61 14.34
CA ARG A 455 -30.67 -12.52 15.01
C ARG A 455 -31.83 -12.77 14.04
N SER A 456 -32.25 -14.02 13.90
CA SER A 456 -33.62 -14.44 13.58
C SER A 456 -33.66 -15.96 13.60
N THR A 457 -34.61 -16.72 14.13
CA THR A 457 -35.86 -16.55 14.89
C THR A 457 -36.35 -18.00 15.05
N ASP A 458 -36.73 -18.46 16.24
CA ASP A 458 -38.07 -19.04 16.43
C ASP A 458 -38.41 -19.20 17.92
N ALA A 459 -39.70 -19.12 18.20
CA ALA A 459 -40.36 -18.88 19.46
C ALA A 459 -40.48 -20.11 20.37
N VAL A 460 -40.51 -19.91 21.69
CA VAL A 460 -41.57 -20.41 22.61
C VAL A 460 -41.60 -19.49 23.86
N ARG A 461 -42.82 -19.20 24.30
CA ARG A 461 -43.24 -18.32 25.42
C ARG A 461 -43.21 -19.01 26.79
N ASP A 462 -43.20 -18.14 27.80
CA ASP A 462 -43.69 -18.28 29.19
C ASP A 462 -42.85 -19.12 30.16
N CYS A 463 -42.78 -18.84 31.48
CA CYS A 463 -43.10 -17.70 32.34
C CYS A 463 -42.67 -18.14 33.76
N GLU A 464 -42.18 -17.20 34.58
CA GLU A 464 -42.12 -17.21 36.06
C GLU A 464 -41.41 -18.36 36.82
N THR A 465 -40.34 -18.02 37.54
CA THR A 465 -40.36 -18.05 39.01
C THR A 465 -39.37 -17.05 39.59
N THR A 466 -39.90 -16.34 40.58
CA THR A 466 -39.41 -15.35 41.54
C THR A 466 -38.18 -15.72 42.39
N ASP A 467 -37.77 -14.71 43.18
CA ASP A 467 -37.05 -14.75 44.45
C ASP A 467 -35.52 -14.52 44.40
N ASP A 468 -34.88 -13.75 45.30
CA ASP A 468 -35.26 -12.60 46.10
C ASP A 468 -33.96 -11.99 46.67
N TRP A 469 -34.01 -10.70 46.96
CA TRP A 469 -33.23 -9.90 47.93
C TRP A 469 -31.80 -10.18 48.46
N LYS A 470 -31.07 -9.04 48.46
CA LYS A 470 -30.42 -8.33 49.60
C LYS A 470 -28.90 -8.36 49.80
N ALA A 471 -28.38 -7.15 49.67
CA ALA A 471 -27.28 -6.48 50.35
C ALA A 471 -26.76 -7.08 51.67
N ALA A 472 -25.42 -7.03 51.82
CA ALA A 472 -24.77 -6.67 53.08
C ALA A 472 -23.38 -6.07 52.81
N ASN A 473 -23.27 -4.76 53.03
CA ASN A 473 -22.02 -4.05 53.37
C ASN A 473 -21.78 -4.20 54.87
N THR A 474 -20.53 -4.38 55.30
CA THR A 474 -19.99 -4.07 56.65
C THR A 474 -18.47 -3.99 56.49
N GLU A 475 -17.93 -2.78 56.25
CA GLU A 475 -17.24 -1.90 57.21
C GLU A 475 -15.84 -2.38 57.63
N GLU A 476 -14.82 -1.62 57.24
CA GLU A 476 -13.78 -1.18 58.16
C GLU A 476 -13.29 0.24 57.80
N LYS A 477 -12.92 0.99 58.83
CA LYS A 477 -13.05 2.44 59.00
C LYS A 477 -11.67 3.06 59.23
N GLY A 478 -11.41 4.25 58.67
CA GLY A 478 -10.22 5.06 58.97
C GLY A 478 -10.22 6.45 58.32
N SER A 479 -10.74 7.43 59.06
CA SER A 479 -10.72 8.91 58.91
C SER A 479 -9.28 9.49 58.88
N GLU A 480 -8.91 10.71 58.44
CA GLU A 480 -9.58 12.01 58.25
C GLU A 480 -8.59 12.99 57.54
N ALA A 481 -9.11 13.97 56.79
CA ALA A 481 -8.58 15.35 56.52
C ALA A 481 -7.21 15.51 55.78
N THR A 482 -6.98 16.33 54.74
CA THR A 482 -7.47 17.66 54.33
C THR A 482 -6.99 17.96 52.89
N ASN A 483 -7.65 18.91 52.20
CA ASN A 483 -7.17 19.69 51.05
C ASN A 483 -7.01 18.91 49.71
N SER A 484 -7.76 19.14 48.65
CA SER A 484 -8.39 20.35 48.14
C SER A 484 -9.48 19.89 47.17
N SER A 485 -10.66 20.52 47.22
CA SER A 485 -11.72 20.29 46.26
C SER A 485 -11.32 20.88 44.90
N SER A 486 -10.37 20.26 44.20
CA SER A 486 -10.48 20.21 42.75
C SER A 486 -11.68 19.31 42.50
N THR A 487 -12.84 19.90 42.20
CA THR A 487 -13.89 19.15 41.54
C THR A 487 -13.22 18.43 40.38
N ASP A 488 -13.03 17.12 40.52
CA ASP A 488 -12.45 16.25 39.52
C ASP A 488 -13.49 16.12 38.40
N THR A 489 -13.66 17.23 37.68
CA THR A 489 -14.49 17.32 36.49
C THR A 489 -13.73 16.61 35.40
N VAL A 490 -13.82 15.28 35.43
CA VAL A 490 -13.51 14.42 34.31
C VAL A 490 -14.32 14.95 33.13
N SER A 491 -13.65 15.28 32.04
CA SER A 491 -14.30 15.77 30.81
C SER A 491 -15.51 14.89 30.47
N GLY A 492 -16.66 15.49 30.18
CA GLY A 492 -17.87 14.73 29.80
C GLY A 492 -17.62 13.74 28.66
N VAL A 493 -16.66 14.06 27.77
CA VAL A 493 -16.20 13.16 26.70
C VAL A 493 -15.54 11.89 27.23
N LEU A 494 -14.76 11.98 28.32
CA LEU A 494 -14.15 10.83 28.97
C LEU A 494 -15.22 9.97 29.67
N TYR A 495 -16.21 10.61 30.29
CA TYR A 495 -17.34 9.89 30.90
C TYR A 495 -18.17 9.15 29.84
N ASP A 496 -18.48 9.82 28.72
CA ASP A 496 -19.21 9.21 27.60
C ASP A 496 -18.45 8.05 26.96
N MET A 497 -17.13 8.19 26.82
CA MET A 497 -16.26 7.13 26.31
C MET A 497 -16.23 5.93 27.26
N LEU A 498 -16.02 6.18 28.56
CA LEU A 498 -16.01 5.15 29.58
C LEU A 498 -17.37 4.46 29.69
N GLN A 499 -18.47 5.22 29.62
CA GLN A 499 -19.82 4.68 29.63
C GLN A 499 -20.08 3.78 28.41
N LYS A 500 -19.61 4.17 27.22
CA LYS A 500 -19.68 3.35 26.00
C LYS A 500 -18.87 2.06 26.13
N GLU A 501 -17.66 2.13 26.69
CA GLU A 501 -16.83 0.95 26.93
C GLU A 501 -17.46 0.01 27.94
N VAL A 502 -17.98 0.53 29.06
CA VAL A 502 -18.68 -0.29 30.07
C VAL A 502 -19.92 -0.97 29.50
N ILE A 503 -20.72 -0.28 28.67
CA ILE A 503 -21.88 -0.88 28.00
C ILE A 503 -21.43 -1.96 27.01
N SER A 504 -20.38 -1.69 26.24
CA SER A 504 -19.83 -2.64 25.26
C SER A 504 -19.28 -3.89 25.95
N LEU A 505 -18.58 -3.71 27.08
CA LEU A 505 -18.05 -4.81 27.89
C LEU A 505 -19.16 -5.65 28.52
N ARG A 506 -20.21 -5.02 29.06
CA ARG A 506 -21.38 -5.75 29.60
C ARG A 506 -22.06 -6.58 28.52
N LYS A 507 -22.21 -6.02 27.31
CA LYS A 507 -22.79 -6.73 26.17
C LYS A 507 -21.94 -7.92 25.73
N ALA A 508 -20.63 -7.72 25.60
CA ALA A 508 -19.70 -8.79 25.26
C ALA A 508 -19.64 -9.90 26.32
N CYS A 509 -19.79 -9.56 27.60
CA CYS A 509 -19.89 -10.54 28.69
C CYS A 509 -21.16 -11.39 28.54
N HIS A 510 -22.31 -10.75 28.34
CA HIS A 510 -23.57 -11.45 28.17
C HIS A 510 -23.59 -12.38 26.93
N GLU A 511 -23.00 -11.93 25.82
CA GLU A 511 -22.85 -12.77 24.62
C GLU A 511 -21.94 -13.98 24.87
N LYS A 512 -20.87 -13.81 25.65
CA LYS A 512 -20.02 -14.93 26.07
C LYS A 512 -20.73 -15.90 26.99
N ASP A 513 -21.49 -15.40 27.97
CA ASP A 513 -22.25 -16.24 28.90
C ASP A 513 -23.32 -17.04 28.15
N GLN A 514 -24.01 -16.42 27.18
CA GLN A 514 -24.96 -17.12 26.32
C GLN A 514 -24.27 -18.18 25.46
N SER A 515 -23.12 -17.86 24.85
CA SER A 515 -22.36 -18.83 24.05
C SER A 515 -21.81 -20.00 24.88
N LEU A 516 -21.46 -19.78 26.15
CA LEU A 516 -21.07 -20.84 27.07
C LEU A 516 -22.24 -21.76 27.36
N LYS A 517 -23.42 -21.19 27.66
CA LYS A 517 -24.64 -21.97 27.88
C LYS A 517 -25.00 -22.85 26.69
N ASP A 518 -24.93 -22.30 25.47
CA ASP A 518 -25.21 -23.07 24.25
C ASP A 518 -24.21 -24.23 24.06
N LYS A 519 -22.95 -24.05 24.48
CA LYS A 519 -21.93 -25.13 24.47
C LYS A 519 -22.20 -26.18 25.53
N ASP A 520 -22.62 -25.77 26.72
CA ASP A 520 -22.98 -26.69 27.80
C ASP A 520 -24.19 -27.55 27.40
N ASP A 521 -25.21 -26.96 26.77
CA ASP A 521 -26.35 -27.68 26.21
C ASP A 521 -25.92 -28.68 25.13
N ALA A 522 -24.97 -28.30 24.27
CA ALA A 522 -24.41 -29.20 23.26
C ALA A 522 -23.62 -30.36 23.88
N ILE A 523 -22.84 -30.10 24.93
CA ILE A 523 -22.11 -31.13 25.69
C ILE A 523 -23.11 -32.10 26.33
N GLU A 524 -24.18 -31.62 26.95
CA GLU A 524 -25.22 -32.47 27.55
C GLU A 524 -25.88 -33.36 26.48
N MET A 525 -26.18 -32.81 25.30
CA MET A 525 -26.75 -33.58 24.20
C MET A 525 -25.78 -34.62 23.65
N LEU A 526 -24.49 -34.31 23.58
CA LEU A 526 -23.46 -35.28 23.19
C LEU A 526 -23.30 -36.38 24.24
N ALA A 527 -23.32 -36.05 25.53
CA ALA A 527 -23.28 -37.03 26.61
C ALA A 527 -24.47 -38.02 26.51
N LYS A 528 -25.69 -37.51 26.29
CA LYS A 528 -26.89 -38.35 26.07
C LYS A 528 -26.75 -39.26 24.84
N LYS A 529 -26.13 -38.77 23.76
CA LYS A 529 -25.87 -39.58 22.55
C LYS A 529 -24.83 -40.66 22.81
N VAL A 530 -23.77 -40.35 23.55
CA VAL A 530 -22.75 -41.33 23.96
C VAL A 530 -23.42 -42.42 24.81
N ASP A 531 -24.19 -42.06 25.83
CA ASP A 531 -24.90 -43.03 26.67
C ASP A 531 -25.84 -43.94 25.87
N THR A 532 -26.53 -43.37 24.87
CA THR A 532 -27.42 -44.13 23.98
C THR A 532 -26.62 -45.10 23.11
N LEU A 533 -25.49 -44.65 22.55
CA LEU A 533 -24.62 -45.46 21.72
C LEU A 533 -23.94 -46.58 22.54
N THR A 534 -23.49 -46.28 23.75
CA THR A 534 -22.95 -47.28 24.68
C THR A 534 -23.98 -48.35 25.01
N LYS A 535 -25.24 -47.98 25.27
CA LYS A 535 -26.33 -48.95 25.48
C LYS A 535 -26.58 -49.81 24.23
N ALA A 536 -26.55 -49.21 23.03
CA ALA A 536 -26.73 -49.95 21.78
C ALA A 536 -25.58 -50.95 21.55
N MET A 537 -24.33 -50.52 21.77
CA MET A 537 -23.15 -51.39 21.70
C MET A 537 -23.23 -52.54 22.70
N GLU A 538 -23.70 -52.30 23.94
CA GLU A 538 -23.84 -53.36 24.93
C GLU A 538 -24.90 -54.41 24.52
N VAL A 539 -26.01 -53.97 23.91
CA VAL A 539 -27.05 -54.85 23.36
C VAL A 539 -26.50 -55.68 22.20
N GLU A 540 -25.75 -55.06 21.28
CA GLU A 540 -25.12 -55.75 20.16
C GLU A 540 -24.08 -56.77 20.64
N ALA A 541 -23.22 -56.41 21.60
CA ALA A 541 -22.26 -57.33 22.19
C ALA A 541 -22.95 -58.53 22.87
N LYS A 542 -24.08 -58.29 23.58
CA LYS A 542 -24.88 -59.38 24.16
C LYS A 542 -25.52 -60.26 23.08
N LYS A 543 -25.99 -59.68 21.99
CA LYS A 543 -26.54 -60.43 20.84
C LYS A 543 -25.47 -61.30 20.19
N MET A 544 -24.29 -60.73 19.90
CA MET A 544 -23.16 -61.46 19.31
C MET A 544 -22.73 -62.64 20.20
N ARG A 545 -22.64 -62.45 21.53
CA ARG A 545 -22.34 -63.55 22.46
C ARG A 545 -23.37 -64.68 22.40
N ARG A 546 -24.67 -64.37 22.23
CA ARG A 546 -25.72 -65.39 22.08
C ARG A 546 -25.62 -66.13 20.75
N GLU A 547 -25.30 -65.43 19.67
CA GLU A 547 -25.10 -66.04 18.35
C GLU A 547 -23.89 -66.98 18.34
N VAL A 548 -22.79 -66.58 18.97
CA VAL A 548 -21.61 -67.45 19.14
C VAL A 548 -21.97 -68.70 19.95
N ALA A 549 -22.66 -68.55 21.08
CA ALA A 549 -23.09 -69.70 21.88
C ALA A 549 -24.07 -70.63 21.13
N ALA A 550 -24.93 -70.08 20.27
CA ALA A 550 -25.82 -70.86 19.41
C ALA A 550 -25.02 -71.63 18.34
N MET A 551 -24.08 -70.99 17.66
CA MET A 551 -23.18 -71.65 16.71
C MET A 551 -22.33 -72.74 17.37
N GLU A 552 -21.80 -72.50 18.58
CA GLU A 552 -21.04 -73.52 19.32
C GLU A 552 -21.91 -74.74 19.64
N LYS A 553 -23.19 -74.52 19.98
CA LYS A 553 -24.15 -75.61 20.23
C LYS A 553 -24.47 -76.40 18.95
N GLU A 554 -24.62 -75.73 17.81
CA GLU A 554 -24.81 -76.39 16.51
C GLU A 554 -23.57 -77.19 16.08
N VAL A 555 -22.37 -76.62 16.27
CA VAL A 555 -21.09 -77.31 16.00
C VAL A 555 -20.92 -78.52 16.91
N ALA A 556 -21.31 -78.43 18.19
CA ALA A 556 -21.30 -79.56 19.11
C ALA A 556 -22.31 -80.65 18.71
N ALA A 557 -23.51 -80.27 18.26
CA ALA A 557 -24.51 -81.21 17.74
C ALA A 557 -24.01 -81.95 16.49
N MET A 558 -23.39 -81.24 15.54
CA MET A 558 -22.81 -81.86 14.34
C MET A 558 -21.66 -82.84 14.65
N ARG A 559 -20.88 -82.58 15.70
CA ARG A 559 -19.83 -83.52 16.16
C ARG A 559 -20.44 -84.79 16.75
N LEU A 560 -21.51 -84.66 17.55
CA LEU A 560 -22.25 -85.79 18.11
C LEU A 560 -22.93 -86.65 17.04
N ASP A 561 -23.47 -86.02 16.00
CA ASP A 561 -24.11 -86.70 14.86
C ASP A 561 -23.07 -87.48 14.01
N LYS A 562 -21.90 -86.87 13.79
CA LYS A 562 -20.76 -87.52 13.12
C LYS A 562 -20.19 -88.70 13.91
N ASP A 563 -20.22 -88.65 15.23
CA ASP A 563 -19.83 -89.77 16.10
C ASP A 563 -20.86 -90.91 16.11
N GLN A 564 -22.16 -90.61 15.96
CA GLN A 564 -23.20 -91.63 15.75
C GLN A 564 -23.09 -92.30 14.37
N GLU A 565 -22.78 -91.54 13.31
CA GLU A 565 -22.58 -92.09 11.96
C GLU A 565 -21.34 -93.01 11.89
N ASN A 566 -20.27 -92.66 12.60
CA ASN A 566 -19.06 -93.50 12.72
C ASN A 566 -19.32 -94.78 13.52
N LYS A 567 -20.26 -94.78 14.47
CA LYS A 567 -20.64 -95.97 15.25
C LYS A 567 -21.56 -96.92 14.47
N ALA A 568 -22.25 -96.42 13.43
CA ALA A 568 -23.10 -97.21 12.54
C ALA A 568 -22.35 -97.96 11.42
N LYS A 569 -21.04 -97.75 11.27
CA LYS A 569 -20.20 -98.39 10.24
C LYS A 569 -19.03 -99.18 10.86
N ARG A 570 -19.29 -100.40 11.35
CA ARG A 570 -18.26 -101.45 11.44
C ARG A 570 -18.83 -102.85 11.12
N PRO A 571 -18.17 -103.63 10.24
CA PRO A 571 -18.65 -104.94 9.80
C PRO A 571 -18.34 -106.02 10.83
N GLY A 572 -19.20 -107.03 10.90
CA GLY A 572 -18.94 -108.26 11.64
C GLY A 572 -17.94 -109.15 10.92
N ASN A 573 -17.14 -109.91 11.67
CA ASN A 573 -17.13 -111.35 11.50
C ASN A 573 -16.44 -112.12 12.65
N PHE A 574 -16.93 -113.34 12.80
CA PHE A 574 -16.41 -114.53 13.48
C PHE A 574 -16.53 -114.72 15.00
N LYS A 575 -17.18 -115.85 15.29
CA LYS A 575 -17.67 -116.38 16.56
C LYS A 575 -17.22 -117.84 16.60
N GLY A 576 -16.70 -118.28 17.75
CA GLY A 576 -16.64 -119.69 18.17
C GLY A 576 -15.29 -120.12 18.78
N PRO A 577 -15.24 -121.14 19.66
CA PRO A 577 -16.10 -121.37 20.84
C PRO A 577 -15.27 -121.76 22.11
N GLY A 578 -15.88 -121.75 23.30
CA GLY A 578 -15.41 -122.60 24.42
C GLY A 578 -15.27 -121.99 25.82
N THR A 579 -16.36 -122.03 26.58
CA THR A 579 -16.50 -122.48 28.00
C THR A 579 -15.73 -121.84 29.19
N THR A 580 -16.57 -121.33 30.12
CA THR A 580 -16.58 -121.45 31.60
C THR A 580 -15.49 -120.78 32.46
N SER A 581 -15.85 -119.78 33.28
CA SER A 581 -16.20 -119.99 34.71
C SER A 581 -16.57 -118.68 35.46
N GLN A 582 -17.61 -118.79 36.30
CA GLN A 582 -17.91 -118.09 37.56
C GLN A 582 -17.89 -116.55 37.68
N ALA A 583 -19.07 -116.00 38.01
CA ALA A 583 -19.26 -114.84 38.88
C ALA A 583 -19.18 -115.29 40.37
N PRO A 584 -18.97 -114.43 41.40
CA PRO A 584 -19.90 -113.31 41.69
C PRO A 584 -19.33 -111.99 42.31
N HIS A 585 -20.16 -110.95 42.17
CA HIS A 585 -20.54 -109.86 43.08
C HIS A 585 -19.55 -108.89 43.79
N GLY A 586 -19.99 -107.61 43.79
CA GLY A 586 -19.63 -106.54 44.75
C GLY A 586 -19.78 -105.14 44.14
N SER A 587 -20.99 -104.63 43.90
CA SER A 587 -21.69 -103.61 44.71
C SER A 587 -20.98 -102.25 44.86
N THR A 588 -21.43 -101.18 44.16
CA THR A 588 -22.26 -100.04 44.65
C THR A 588 -21.42 -99.03 45.49
N ILE A 589 -21.45 -97.70 45.38
CA ILE A 589 -22.55 -96.73 45.37
C ILE A 589 -22.03 -95.36 44.87
N ASN A 590 -22.79 -94.77 43.95
CA ASN A 590 -22.85 -93.34 43.66
C ASN A 590 -23.75 -92.63 44.68
N SER A 591 -23.49 -91.36 44.95
CA SER A 591 -24.44 -90.27 44.65
C SER A 591 -23.66 -88.97 44.52
#